data_AF-A0A7U9SNI1-F1
#
_entry.id   AF-A0A7U9SNI1-F1
#
_cell.length_a   1.000
_cell.length_b   1.000
_cell.length_c   1.000
_cell.angle_alpha   90.00
_cell.angle_beta   90.00
_cell.angle_gamma   90.00
#
_symmetry.space_group_name_H-M   'P 1'
#
loop_
_entity.id
_entity.type
_entity.pdbx_description
1 polymer ?
#
loop_
_entity_poly.entity_id
_entity_poly.type
_entity_poly.pdbx_seq_one_letter_code
_entity_poly.pdbx_strand_id
1 'polypeptide(L)'
;MKLEIEVRRIRQSVTQGEAAVYVNGEKVIQFGDDIQMVQPGQKYYGEKIGNWASTKPDADFVKGLLWHPFDDMYHYSDKVKAILEKSIEEDGQVWEEPEKI
;
A
#
# COMPACT_ATOMS: atom_id res chain seq x y z
N MET A 1 11.02 14.32 6.74
CA MET A 1 10.44 13.15 6.03
C MET A 1 8.94 13.02 6.33
N LYS A 2 8.11 12.67 5.32
CA LYS A 2 6.73 12.19 5.49
C LYS A 2 6.67 10.71 5.12
N LEU A 3 6.21 9.85 6.02
CA LEU A 3 5.90 8.45 5.71
C LEU A 3 4.46 8.35 5.21
N GLU A 4 4.26 7.76 4.04
CA GLU A 4 2.95 7.53 3.44
C GLU A 4 2.80 6.07 3.02
N ILE A 5 1.71 5.43 3.47
CA ILE A 5 1.30 4.12 3.00
C ILE A 5 -0.03 4.29 2.27
N GLU A 6 -0.04 3.97 0.98
CA GLU A 6 -1.18 4.18 0.09
C GLU A 6 -1.71 2.84 -0.42
N VAL A 7 -3.04 2.65 -0.41
CA VAL A 7 -3.69 1.51 -1.05
C VAL A 7 -4.35 1.99 -2.34
N ARG A 8 -3.93 1.43 -3.47
CA ARG A 8 -4.53 1.67 -4.79
C ARG A 8 -5.34 0.46 -5.21
N ARG A 9 -6.64 0.65 -5.38
CA ARG A 9 -7.57 -0.40 -5.84
C ARG A 9 -7.59 -0.46 -7.36
N ILE A 10 -7.54 -1.68 -7.88
CA ILE A 10 -7.55 -1.98 -9.31
C ILE A 10 -8.79 -2.81 -9.59
N ARG A 11 -9.57 -2.42 -10.59
CA ARG A 11 -10.82 -3.12 -10.97
C ARG A 11 -10.73 -3.64 -12.39
N GLN A 12 -10.51 -4.95 -12.55
CA GLN A 12 -10.45 -5.59 -13.86
C GLN A 12 -11.83 -6.00 -14.39
N SER A 13 -12.77 -6.35 -13.49
CA SER A 13 -14.12 -6.76 -13.88
C SER A 13 -15.14 -6.43 -12.78
N VAL A 14 -16.41 -6.73 -13.04
CA VAL A 14 -17.48 -6.49 -12.06
C VAL A 14 -17.27 -7.31 -10.79
N THR A 15 -16.65 -8.50 -10.87
CA THR A 15 -16.54 -9.45 -9.76
C THR A 15 -15.09 -9.75 -9.34
N GLN A 16 -14.09 -9.12 -9.97
CA GLN A 16 -12.69 -9.31 -9.64
C GLN A 16 -12.02 -7.95 -9.44
N GLY A 17 -11.24 -7.84 -8.37
CA GLY A 17 -10.44 -6.67 -8.07
C GLY A 17 -9.13 -7.06 -7.39
N GLU A 18 -8.27 -6.06 -7.26
CA GLU A 18 -7.00 -6.15 -6.57
C GLU A 18 -6.74 -4.87 -5.77
N ALA A 19 -5.84 -4.95 -4.80
CA ALA A 19 -5.36 -3.83 -4.02
C ALA A 19 -3.84 -3.84 -3.96
N ALA A 20 -3.20 -2.84 -4.57
CA ALA A 20 -1.76 -2.64 -4.51
C ALA A 20 -1.43 -1.68 -3.37
N VAL A 21 -0.45 -2.04 -2.54
CA VAL A 21 0.01 -1.21 -1.42
C VAL A 21 1.37 -0.60 -1.77
N TYR A 22 1.46 0.70 -1.58
CA TYR A 22 2.62 1.53 -1.85
C TYR A 22 3.15 2.12 -0.56
N VAL A 23 4.47 2.25 -0.44
CA VAL A 23 5.13 2.99 0.63
C VAL A 23 5.97 4.09 -0.02
N ASN A 24 5.73 5.34 0.36
CA ASN A 24 6.36 6.54 -0.23
C ASN A 24 6.34 6.53 -1.78
N GLY A 25 5.23 6.08 -2.37
CA GLY A 25 5.06 6.01 -3.82
C GLY A 25 5.64 4.77 -4.52
N GLU A 26 6.35 3.89 -3.80
CA GLU A 26 6.92 2.65 -4.34
C GLU A 26 6.01 1.45 -4.05
N LYS A 27 5.66 0.65 -5.07
CA LYS A 27 4.76 -0.51 -4.92
C LYS A 27 5.49 -1.65 -4.19
N VAL A 28 4.96 -2.09 -3.05
CA VAL A 28 5.58 -3.18 -2.27
C VAL A 28 4.89 -4.53 -2.53
N ILE A 29 3.56 -4.54 -2.54
CA ILE A 29 2.75 -5.76 -2.64
C ILE A 29 1.43 -5.49 -3.35
N GLN A 30 0.84 -6.54 -3.91
CA GLN A 30 -0.47 -6.53 -4.55
C GLN A 30 -1.27 -7.74 -4.08
N PHE A 31 -2.47 -7.48 -3.56
CA PHE A 31 -3.39 -8.50 -3.07
C PHE A 31 -4.57 -8.66 -4.02
N GLY A 32 -5.15 -9.87 -4.04
CA GLY A 32 -6.52 -10.04 -4.53
C GLY A 32 -7.52 -9.33 -3.61
N ASP A 33 -8.55 -8.74 -4.21
CA ASP A 33 -9.68 -8.10 -3.54
C ASP A 33 -10.97 -8.73 -4.05
N ASP A 34 -11.56 -9.59 -3.23
CA ASP A 34 -12.81 -10.26 -3.58
C ASP A 34 -13.96 -9.27 -3.61
N ILE A 35 -14.63 -9.20 -4.75
CA ILE A 35 -15.71 -8.26 -4.96
C ILE A 35 -17.03 -9.00 -4.79
N GLN A 36 -17.86 -8.48 -3.90
CA GLN A 36 -19.08 -9.14 -3.48
C GLN A 36 -20.29 -8.26 -3.78
N MET A 37 -21.45 -8.91 -3.94
CA MET A 37 -22.71 -8.19 -4.04
C MET A 37 -23.09 -7.64 -2.66
N VAL A 38 -23.17 -6.32 -2.54
CA VAL A 38 -23.47 -5.61 -1.28
C VAL A 38 -24.94 -5.24 -1.19
N GLN A 39 -25.54 -5.47 -0.03
CA GLN A 39 -26.94 -5.18 0.25
C GLN A 39 -27.14 -3.75 0.78
N PRO A 40 -28.37 -3.19 0.71
CA PRO A 40 -28.66 -1.91 1.36
C PRO A 40 -28.27 -1.90 2.84
N GLY A 41 -27.55 -0.87 3.26
CA GLY A 41 -27.05 -0.72 4.64
C GLY A 41 -25.73 -1.46 4.95
N GLN A 42 -25.21 -2.27 4.02
CA GLN A 42 -23.91 -2.93 4.19
C GLN A 42 -22.76 -1.97 3.88
N LYS A 43 -21.69 -2.02 4.69
CA LYS A 43 -20.45 -1.27 4.42
C LYS A 43 -19.73 -1.87 3.21
N TYR A 44 -19.20 -1.00 2.37
CA TYR A 44 -18.36 -1.35 1.24
C TYR A 44 -17.23 -0.33 1.11
N TYR A 45 -16.18 -0.69 0.36
CA TYR A 45 -14.99 0.12 0.19
C TYR A 45 -14.63 0.24 -1.29
N GLY A 46 -14.08 1.40 -1.66
CA GLY A 46 -13.73 1.71 -3.04
C GLY A 46 -14.96 1.90 -3.94
N GLU A 47 -14.76 1.59 -5.22
CA GLU A 47 -15.79 1.73 -6.25
C GLU A 47 -16.89 0.66 -6.14
N LYS A 48 -18.14 1.11 -6.31
CA LYS A 48 -19.32 0.25 -6.42
C LYS A 48 -19.87 0.30 -7.84
N ILE A 49 -19.89 -0.86 -8.51
CA ILE A 49 -20.42 -1.03 -9.88
C ILE A 49 -21.70 -1.86 -9.78
N GLY A 50 -22.85 -1.25 -10.05
CA GLY A 50 -24.15 -1.86 -9.75
C GLY A 50 -24.25 -2.17 -8.26
N ASN A 51 -24.46 -3.43 -7.90
CA ASN A 51 -24.45 -3.88 -6.50
C ASN A 51 -23.12 -4.54 -6.08
N TRP A 52 -22.06 -4.45 -6.88
CA TRP A 52 -20.79 -5.16 -6.61
C TRP A 52 -19.69 -4.21 -6.12
N ALA A 53 -19.16 -4.48 -4.94
CA ALA A 53 -18.09 -3.69 -4.32
C ALA A 53 -17.21 -4.55 -3.42
N SER A 54 -16.02 -4.04 -3.06
CA SER A 54 -15.20 -4.69 -2.04
C SER A 54 -15.84 -4.51 -0.66
N THR A 55 -15.78 -5.55 0.15
CA THR A 55 -16.18 -5.52 1.57
C THR A 55 -14.99 -5.43 2.51
N LYS A 56 -13.76 -5.37 1.96
CA LYS A 56 -12.50 -5.37 2.72
C LYS A 56 -11.95 -3.94 2.87
N PRO A 57 -11.72 -3.44 4.09
CA PRO A 57 -11.16 -2.09 4.31
C PRO A 57 -9.69 -2.00 3.91
N ASP A 58 -9.21 -0.80 3.56
CA ASP A 58 -7.80 -0.57 3.19
C ASP A 58 -6.82 -0.99 4.30
N ALA A 59 -7.22 -0.78 5.56
CA ALA A 59 -6.44 -1.18 6.73
C ALA A 59 -6.08 -2.68 6.75
N ASP A 60 -6.91 -3.55 6.18
CA ASP A 60 -6.58 -4.98 6.10
C ASP A 60 -5.45 -5.28 5.11
N PHE A 61 -5.34 -4.50 4.02
CA PHE A 61 -4.24 -4.64 3.07
C PHE A 61 -2.94 -4.07 3.67
N VAL A 62 -3.02 -2.94 4.38
CA VAL A 62 -1.88 -2.38 5.12
C VAL A 62 -1.39 -3.36 6.19
N LYS A 63 -2.31 -3.97 6.96
CA LYS A 63 -1.99 -5.03 7.92
C LYS A 63 -1.31 -6.21 7.23
N GLY A 64 -1.81 -6.62 6.07
CA GLY A 64 -1.22 -7.69 5.25
C GLY A 64 0.19 -7.36 4.78
N LEU A 65 0.50 -6.09 4.46
CA LEU A 65 1.85 -5.65 4.13
C LEU A 65 2.79 -5.75 5.35
N LEU A 66 2.38 -5.20 6.49
CA LEU A 66 3.25 -5.06 7.66
C LEU A 66 3.51 -6.37 8.41
N TRP A 67 2.57 -7.30 8.36
CA TRP A 67 2.64 -8.59 9.06
C TRP A 67 2.22 -9.73 8.14
N HIS A 68 2.83 -9.80 6.96
CA HIS A 68 2.49 -10.82 5.98
C HIS A 68 2.83 -12.22 6.53
N PRO A 69 1.90 -13.21 6.49
CA PRO A 69 2.15 -14.55 7.05
C PRO A 69 3.27 -15.33 6.34
N PHE A 70 3.63 -14.90 5.13
CA PHE A 70 4.70 -15.49 4.32
C PHE A 70 5.87 -14.51 4.10
N ASP A 71 6.06 -13.56 5.02
CA ASP A 71 7.14 -12.58 4.91
C ASP A 71 8.52 -13.24 4.86
N ASP A 72 8.74 -14.35 5.58
CA ASP A 72 9.98 -15.13 5.55
C ASP A 72 10.36 -15.63 4.13
N MET A 73 9.38 -15.74 3.22
CA MET A 73 9.61 -16.19 1.85
C MET A 73 9.63 -15.03 0.84
N TYR A 74 8.83 -13.98 1.08
CA TYR A 74 8.64 -12.89 0.13
C TYR A 74 9.36 -11.59 0.50
N HIS A 75 9.85 -11.48 1.74
CA HIS A 75 10.67 -10.39 2.25
C HIS A 75 10.04 -9.01 2.01
N TYR A 76 8.75 -8.86 2.30
CA TYR A 76 8.04 -7.59 2.14
C TYR A 76 8.50 -6.57 3.19
N SER A 77 8.79 -7.00 4.42
CA SER A 77 9.37 -6.13 5.46
C SER A 77 10.72 -5.55 5.03
N ASP A 78 11.57 -6.35 4.38
CA ASP A 78 12.87 -5.89 3.85
C ASP A 78 12.70 -4.83 2.75
N LYS A 79 11.67 -4.97 1.89
CA LYS A 79 11.35 -3.94 0.89
C LYS A 79 10.90 -2.63 1.54
N VAL A 80 10.04 -2.70 2.56
CA VAL A 80 9.64 -1.51 3.32
C VAL A 80 10.85 -0.87 3.97
N LYS A 81 11.71 -1.67 4.60
CA LYS A 81 12.95 -1.22 5.24
C LYS A 81 13.84 -0.46 4.25
N ALA A 82 14.07 -1.01 3.05
CA ALA A 82 14.88 -0.36 2.03
C ALA A 82 14.31 1.01 1.59
N ILE A 83 12.99 1.12 1.46
CA ILE A 83 12.33 2.39 1.12
C ILE A 83 12.51 3.42 2.25
N LEU A 84 12.44 2.98 3.50
CA LEU A 84 12.68 3.85 4.65
C LEU A 84 14.14 4.31 4.74
N GLU A 85 15.10 3.41 4.53
CA GLU A 85 16.54 3.73 4.52
C GLU A 85 16.85 4.78 3.44
N LYS A 86 16.37 4.58 2.21
CA LYS A 86 16.47 5.58 1.14
C LYS A 86 15.87 6.93 1.54
N SER A 87 14.70 6.91 2.16
CA SER A 87 14.02 8.14 2.59
C SER A 87 14.78 8.87 3.71
N ILE A 88 15.52 8.15 4.57
CA ILE A 88 16.39 8.73 5.60
C ILE A 88 17.58 9.43 4.96
N GLU A 89 18.20 8.81 3.94
CA GLU A 89 19.31 9.41 3.20
C GLU A 89 18.88 10.69 2.47
N GLU A 90 17.69 10.70 1.86
CA GLU A 90 17.13 11.83 1.12
C GLU A 90 16.67 13.00 2.03
N ASP A 91 16.29 12.74 3.28
CA ASP A 91 15.87 13.77 4.25
C ASP A 91 17.06 14.46 4.94
N GLY A 92 18.27 13.93 4.76
CA GLY A 92 19.50 14.49 5.32
C GLY A 92 19.99 15.73 4.58
N GLN A 93 20.60 16.66 5.31
CA GLN A 93 21.42 17.73 4.72
C GLN A 93 22.88 17.31 4.75
N VAL A 94 23.56 17.41 3.61
CA VAL A 94 25.03 17.30 3.56
C VAL A 94 25.61 18.63 4.03
N TRP A 95 26.43 18.61 5.08
CA TRP A 95 27.20 19.78 5.49
C TRP A 95 28.36 19.96 4.52
N GLU A 96 28.30 20.99 3.68
CA GLU A 96 29.40 21.39 2.81
C GLU A 96 30.33 22.35 3.56
N GLU A 97 31.64 22.08 3.53
CA GLU A 97 32.62 23.03 4.07
C GLU A 97 32.51 24.36 3.30
N PRO A 98 32.41 25.52 3.99
CA PRO A 98 32.35 26.80 3.31
C PRO A 98 33.64 27.04 2.50
N GLU A 99 33.50 27.58 1.28
CA GLU A 99 34.65 27.96 0.46
C GLU A 99 35.59 28.87 1.25
N LYS A 100 36.88 28.52 1.26
CA LYS A 100 37.92 29.35 1.89
C LYS A 100 38.02 30.67 1.13
N ILE A 101 37.60 31.76 1.77
CA ILE A 101 37.74 33.16 1.31
C ILE A 101 39.22 33.54 1.29
#